data_AF-A0AAV8XPA5-F1
#
_entry.id   AF-A0AAV8XPA5-F1
#
_cell.length_a   1.000
_cell.length_b   1.000
_cell.length_c   1.000
_cell.angle_alpha   90.00
_cell.angle_beta   90.00
_cell.angle_gamma   90.00
#
_symmetry.space_group_name_H-M   'P 1'
#
loop_
_entity.id
_entity.type
_entity.pdbx_description
1 polymer ?
#
loop_
_entity_poly.entity_id
_entity_poly.type
_entity_poly.pdbx_seq_one_letter_code
_entity_poly.pdbx_strand_id
1 'polypeptide(L)'
;MEQQVAKKRKCSSGSFMAKQRKFRIAGEAYQTSSKKNKPAKRPHQALASCKCKYKCNELSEQHKLDLFTKFYSCDERTQKTYLMGLFDLINIQRRRHGFYNDPSESRRQASVTYHVPNGKGENIQLSFKPPRSDTCRVCDELQCKIKSSSSATESTANKGLLELHQRKAEKAMETLKQNAATSQLPGSNISTICIDLQQINTMPRSYIRKNLRGQWSEEDLQNAVRDIIAGTGSVREISRIYKVPVRTLMRRNQEI
;
A
#
# COMPACT_ATOMS: atom_id res chain seq x y z
N MET A 1 23.90 2.53 38.81
CA MET A 1 22.48 2.45 38.43
C MET A 1 22.38 1.69 37.11
N GLU A 2 22.16 0.38 37.18
CA GLU A 2 21.98 -0.46 36.00
C GLU A 2 20.61 -0.19 35.35
N GLN A 3 20.63 0.19 34.07
CA GLN A 3 19.42 0.40 33.30
C GLN A 3 18.77 -0.95 32.99
N GLN A 4 17.57 -1.17 33.55
CA GLN A 4 16.75 -2.33 33.23
C GLN A 4 16.30 -2.27 31.76
N VAL A 5 16.91 -3.11 30.92
CA VAL A 5 16.47 -3.30 29.54
C VAL A 5 15.11 -4.01 29.56
N ALA A 6 14.08 -3.31 29.07
CA ALA A 6 12.73 -3.85 28.96
C ALA A 6 12.71 -5.16 28.15
N LYS A 7 12.38 -6.28 28.81
CA LYS A 7 12.23 -7.60 28.17
C LYS A 7 11.14 -7.51 27.10
N LYS A 8 11.51 -7.73 25.82
CA LYS A 8 10.55 -7.91 24.72
C LYS A 8 9.56 -9.02 25.11
N ARG A 9 8.26 -8.72 25.07
CA ARG A 9 7.20 -9.71 25.31
C ARG A 9 7.39 -10.87 24.34
N LYS A 10 7.58 -12.09 24.86
CA LYS A 10 7.55 -13.31 24.05
C LYS A 10 6.15 -13.43 23.45
N CYS A 11 6.03 -13.25 22.15
CA CYS A 11 4.79 -13.51 21.42
C CYS A 11 4.52 -15.01 21.55
N SER A 12 3.44 -15.41 22.22
CA SER A 12 3.15 -16.82 22.44
C SER A 12 2.96 -17.53 21.09
N SER A 13 3.70 -18.62 20.90
CA SER A 13 3.68 -19.48 19.72
C SER A 13 2.30 -20.11 19.45
N GLY A 14 1.37 -20.03 20.41
CA GLY A 14 -0.01 -20.47 20.32
C GLY A 14 -1.04 -19.38 20.01
N SER A 15 -0.64 -18.17 19.60
CA SER A 15 -1.61 -17.12 19.30
C SER A 15 -2.57 -17.53 18.18
N PHE A 16 -3.84 -17.16 18.33
CA PHE A 16 -4.88 -17.35 17.31
C PHE A 16 -4.45 -16.82 15.92
N MET A 17 -3.64 -15.75 15.90
CA MET A 17 -3.05 -15.18 14.69
C MET A 17 -2.04 -16.11 14.01
N ALA A 18 -1.20 -16.82 14.78
CA ALA A 18 -0.26 -17.80 14.25
C ALA A 18 -1.00 -18.99 13.61
N LYS A 19 -2.07 -19.47 14.26
CA LYS A 19 -2.93 -20.54 13.72
C LYS A 19 -3.62 -20.11 12.42
N GLN A 20 -4.19 -18.91 12.37
CA GLN A 20 -4.76 -18.35 11.13
C GLN A 20 -3.74 -18.19 10.02
N ARG A 21 -2.52 -17.75 10.35
CA ARG A 21 -1.43 -17.60 9.38
C ARG A 21 -1.08 -18.95 8.75
N LYS A 22 -0.98 -20.02 9.57
CA LYS A 22 -0.75 -21.38 9.09
C LYS A 22 -1.81 -21.83 8.08
N PHE A 23 -3.10 -21.70 8.43
CA PHE A 23 -4.19 -22.05 7.51
C PHE A 23 -4.18 -21.22 6.22
N ARG A 24 -3.82 -19.93 6.30
CA ARG A 24 -3.72 -19.06 5.13
C ARG A 24 -2.60 -19.49 4.17
N ILE A 25 -1.45 -19.88 4.70
CA ILE A 25 -0.29 -20.36 3.92
C ILE A 25 -0.65 -21.68 3.22
N ALA A 26 -1.35 -22.58 3.91
CA ALA A 26 -1.83 -23.85 3.35
C ALA A 26 -3.02 -23.69 2.38
N GLY A 27 -3.62 -22.50 2.30
CA GLY A 27 -4.82 -22.29 1.49
C GLY A 27 -6.10 -22.90 2.07
N GLU A 28 -6.08 -23.30 3.34
CA GLU A 28 -7.20 -23.92 4.04
C GLU A 28 -8.24 -22.90 4.50
N ALA A 29 -9.42 -23.40 4.86
CA ALA A 29 -10.46 -22.56 5.46
C ALA A 29 -10.02 -22.08 6.84
N TYR A 30 -10.32 -20.84 7.18
CA TYR A 30 -9.99 -20.29 8.49
C TYR A 30 -11.01 -19.26 8.95
N GLN A 31 -11.16 -19.12 10.26
CA GLN A 31 -12.03 -18.10 10.86
C GLN A 31 -11.23 -16.83 11.15
N THR A 32 -11.74 -15.67 10.78
CA THR A 32 -11.13 -14.35 11.08
C THR A 32 -11.34 -13.96 12.55
N SER A 33 -10.63 -12.94 13.04
CA SER A 33 -10.86 -12.37 14.39
C SER A 33 -12.29 -11.90 14.62
N SER A 34 -12.99 -11.45 13.57
CA SER A 34 -14.42 -11.10 13.61
C SER A 34 -15.36 -12.30 13.47
N LYS A 35 -14.88 -13.53 13.74
CA LYS A 35 -15.61 -14.80 13.67
C LYS A 35 -16.18 -15.19 12.29
N LYS A 36 -15.84 -14.47 11.22
CA LYS A 36 -16.25 -14.81 9.84
C LYS A 36 -15.41 -15.96 9.28
N ASN A 37 -16.06 -16.93 8.63
CA ASN A 37 -15.39 -18.03 7.97
C ASN A 37 -14.89 -17.61 6.58
N LYS A 38 -13.61 -17.82 6.32
CA LYS A 38 -13.00 -17.71 4.99
C LYS A 38 -12.89 -19.12 4.40
N PRO A 39 -13.47 -19.37 3.21
CA PRO A 39 -13.41 -20.69 2.58
C PRO A 39 -11.98 -21.01 2.14
N ALA A 40 -11.70 -22.30 2.02
CA ALA A 40 -10.45 -22.80 1.44
C ALA A 40 -10.30 -22.31 -0.01
N LYS A 41 -9.04 -22.11 -0.43
CA LYS A 41 -8.68 -21.81 -1.80
C LYS A 41 -8.93 -23.05 -2.64
N ARG A 42 -9.61 -22.86 -3.77
CA ARG A 42 -9.91 -23.92 -4.71
C ARG A 42 -9.32 -23.54 -6.07
N PRO A 43 -8.87 -24.52 -6.86
CA PRO A 43 -8.50 -24.28 -8.25
C PRO A 43 -9.72 -23.75 -9.01
N HIS A 44 -9.48 -22.98 -10.07
CA HIS A 44 -10.55 -22.40 -10.87
C HIS A 44 -11.32 -23.52 -11.57
N GLN A 45 -12.63 -23.63 -11.33
CA GLN A 45 -13.46 -24.73 -11.83
C GLN A 45 -14.09 -24.47 -13.20
N ALA A 46 -13.72 -23.40 -13.91
CA ALA A 46 -14.46 -22.97 -15.08
C ALA A 46 -13.56 -22.92 -16.31
N LEU A 47 -14.10 -23.39 -17.45
CA LEU A 47 -13.65 -23.14 -18.82
C LEU A 47 -13.75 -21.65 -19.20
N ALA A 48 -13.49 -20.74 -18.27
CA ALA A 48 -13.57 -19.31 -18.52
C ALA A 48 -12.37 -18.90 -19.38
N SER A 49 -12.60 -18.79 -20.69
CA SER A 49 -11.63 -18.21 -21.61
C SER A 49 -11.42 -16.74 -21.22
N CYS A 50 -10.17 -16.37 -20.93
CA CYS A 50 -9.82 -14.99 -20.65
C CYS A 50 -10.00 -14.19 -21.94
N LYS A 51 -10.77 -13.10 -21.89
CA LYS A 51 -10.86 -12.10 -22.99
C LYS A 51 -9.77 -11.02 -22.90
N CYS A 52 -8.74 -11.25 -22.10
CA CYS A 52 -7.68 -10.28 -21.90
C CYS A 52 -6.77 -10.21 -23.14
N LYS A 53 -6.11 -9.06 -23.34
CA LYS A 53 -5.10 -8.88 -24.41
C LYS A 53 -3.82 -9.73 -24.24
N TYR A 54 -3.73 -10.46 -23.15
CA TYR A 54 -2.57 -11.25 -22.78
C TYR A 54 -2.82 -12.72 -23.05
N LYS A 55 -1.75 -13.49 -23.16
CA LYS A 55 -1.76 -14.91 -23.56
C LYS A 55 -2.23 -15.86 -22.45
N CYS A 56 -3.11 -15.42 -21.56
CA CYS A 56 -3.62 -16.24 -20.44
C CYS A 56 -4.34 -17.52 -20.89
N ASN A 57 -4.84 -17.56 -22.13
CA ASN A 57 -5.49 -18.73 -22.72
C ASN A 57 -4.50 -19.81 -23.16
N GLU A 58 -3.21 -19.49 -23.30
CA GLU A 58 -2.17 -20.48 -23.64
C GLU A 58 -1.79 -21.37 -22.44
N LEU A 59 -2.20 -21.00 -21.21
CA LEU A 59 -2.01 -21.83 -20.02
C LEU A 59 -3.06 -22.94 -19.96
N SER A 60 -2.59 -24.19 -20.04
CA SER A 60 -3.45 -25.36 -19.89
C SER A 60 -4.05 -25.44 -18.47
N GLU A 61 -5.25 -26.03 -18.36
CA GLU A 61 -5.91 -26.21 -17.07
C GLU A 61 -5.12 -27.13 -16.14
N GLN A 62 -4.49 -28.17 -16.69
CA GLN A 62 -3.60 -29.06 -15.93
C GLN A 62 -2.43 -28.27 -15.34
N HIS A 63 -1.77 -27.43 -16.14
CA HIS A 63 -0.65 -26.64 -15.64
C HIS A 63 -1.08 -25.61 -14.58
N LYS A 64 -2.27 -25.01 -14.71
CA LYS A 64 -2.83 -24.15 -13.65
C LYS A 64 -3.02 -24.93 -12.34
N LEU A 65 -3.47 -26.18 -12.42
CA LEU A 65 -3.65 -27.06 -11.27
C LEU A 65 -2.29 -27.45 -10.66
N ASP A 66 -1.29 -27.73 -11.48
CA ASP A 66 0.07 -28.06 -11.02
C ASP A 66 0.71 -26.86 -10.31
N LEU A 67 0.60 -25.67 -10.89
CA LEU A 67 1.07 -24.43 -10.27
C LEU A 67 0.36 -24.16 -8.94
N PHE A 68 -0.95 -24.39 -8.87
CA PHE A 68 -1.73 -24.25 -7.65
C PHE A 68 -1.26 -25.23 -6.56
N THR A 69 -1.13 -26.50 -6.92
CA THR A 69 -0.74 -27.59 -6.01
C THR A 69 0.68 -27.37 -5.50
N LYS A 70 1.61 -27.05 -6.41
CA LYS A 70 2.99 -26.73 -6.07
C LYS A 70 3.07 -25.54 -5.12
N PHE A 71 2.36 -24.46 -5.40
CA PHE A 71 2.38 -23.25 -4.56
C PHE A 71 1.94 -23.53 -3.12
N TYR A 72 0.80 -24.22 -2.95
CA TYR A 72 0.25 -24.50 -1.61
C TYR A 72 0.96 -25.65 -0.88
N SER A 73 1.75 -26.48 -1.57
CA SER A 73 2.63 -27.47 -0.94
C SER A 73 3.87 -26.84 -0.27
N CYS A 74 4.24 -25.62 -0.65
CA CYS A 74 5.43 -24.94 -0.15
C CYS A 74 5.19 -24.17 1.16
N ASP A 75 6.28 -23.93 1.90
CA ASP A 75 6.27 -23.04 3.05
C ASP A 75 6.19 -21.55 2.64
N GLU A 76 5.88 -20.67 3.59
CA GLU A 76 5.67 -19.25 3.31
C GLU A 76 6.89 -18.55 2.70
N ARG A 77 8.11 -18.93 3.10
CA ARG A 77 9.32 -18.29 2.56
C ARG A 77 9.49 -18.66 1.09
N THR A 78 9.29 -19.92 0.75
CA THR A 78 9.36 -20.41 -0.63
C THR A 78 8.22 -19.83 -1.46
N GLN A 79 7.00 -19.76 -0.93
CA GLN A 79 5.87 -19.10 -1.60
C GLN A 79 6.18 -17.64 -1.96
N LYS A 80 6.77 -16.87 -1.03
CA LYS A 80 7.15 -15.47 -1.28
C LYS A 80 8.25 -15.35 -2.34
N THR A 81 9.29 -16.17 -2.22
CA THR A 81 10.41 -16.18 -3.16
C THR A 81 9.93 -16.54 -4.56
N TYR A 82 9.05 -17.54 -4.65
CA TYR A 82 8.41 -17.94 -5.89
C TYR A 82 7.62 -16.77 -6.50
N LEU A 83 6.73 -16.11 -5.74
CA LEU A 83 5.99 -14.95 -6.23
C LEU A 83 6.90 -13.80 -6.68
N MET A 84 8.03 -13.59 -6.00
CA MET A 84 9.01 -12.58 -6.39
C MET A 84 9.66 -12.87 -7.74
N GLY A 85 9.89 -14.14 -8.08
CA GLY A 85 10.41 -14.53 -9.40
C GLY A 85 9.38 -14.44 -10.53
N LEU A 86 8.10 -14.18 -10.21
CA LEU A 86 7.02 -14.09 -11.19
C LEU A 86 6.64 -12.64 -11.55
N PHE A 87 7.33 -11.63 -11.00
CA PHE A 87 7.02 -10.25 -11.35
C PHE A 87 8.27 -9.44 -11.71
N ASP A 88 8.07 -8.50 -12.64
CA ASP A 88 9.06 -7.53 -13.03
C ASP A 88 8.59 -6.12 -12.70
N LEU A 89 9.53 -5.28 -12.28
CA LEU A 89 9.31 -3.86 -12.09
C LEU A 89 9.63 -3.13 -13.39
N ILE A 90 8.62 -2.48 -13.96
CA ILE A 90 8.73 -1.70 -15.18
C ILE A 90 8.58 -0.22 -14.85
N ASN A 91 9.43 0.60 -15.45
CA ASN A 91 9.31 2.05 -15.37
C ASN A 91 8.04 2.54 -16.08
N ILE A 92 7.39 3.56 -15.52
CA ILE A 92 6.13 4.05 -16.07
C ILE A 92 6.41 4.91 -17.29
N GLN A 93 6.06 4.40 -18.48
CA GLN A 93 6.24 5.13 -19.74
C GLN A 93 5.20 6.24 -19.95
N ARG A 94 3.94 6.03 -19.51
CA ARG A 94 2.87 7.02 -19.67
C ARG A 94 2.06 7.16 -18.39
N ARG A 95 2.00 8.38 -17.86
CA ARG A 95 1.21 8.76 -16.68
C ARG A 95 -0.15 9.29 -17.15
N ARG A 96 -1.26 8.66 -16.74
CA ARG A 96 -2.60 8.98 -17.28
C ARG A 96 -3.31 10.15 -16.59
N HIS A 97 -2.80 10.67 -15.47
CA HIS A 97 -3.37 11.84 -14.79
C HIS A 97 -2.30 12.58 -13.99
N GLY A 98 -2.45 13.91 -13.95
CA GLY A 98 -1.74 14.83 -13.07
C GLY A 98 -0.95 15.88 -13.84
N PHE A 99 -1.27 17.15 -13.57
CA PHE A 99 -0.38 18.29 -13.86
C PHE A 99 0.78 18.21 -12.87
N TYR A 100 1.74 17.32 -13.13
CA TYR A 100 3.00 17.27 -12.40
C TYR A 100 4.06 17.87 -13.30
N ASN A 101 4.84 18.81 -12.79
CA ASN A 101 5.95 19.40 -13.53
C ASN A 101 7.15 18.43 -13.58
N ASP A 102 7.28 17.55 -12.58
CA ASP A 102 8.31 16.51 -12.51
C ASP A 102 7.67 15.11 -12.31
N PRO A 103 8.01 14.10 -13.15
CA PRO A 103 7.65 12.70 -12.96
C PRO A 103 7.94 12.12 -11.56
N SER A 104 8.92 12.66 -10.83
CA SER A 104 9.30 12.23 -9.47
C SER A 104 8.22 12.50 -8.42
N GLU A 105 7.33 13.47 -8.67
CA GLU A 105 6.25 13.87 -7.76
C GLU A 105 5.09 12.85 -7.74
N SER A 106 5.03 11.98 -8.74
CA SER A 106 3.98 10.98 -8.81
C SER A 106 4.11 9.96 -7.68
N ARG A 107 3.01 9.65 -6.99
CA ARG A 107 3.00 8.58 -5.98
C ARG A 107 3.30 7.20 -6.55
N ARG A 108 3.01 6.98 -7.84
CA ARG A 108 3.29 5.72 -8.53
C ARG A 108 4.57 5.88 -9.32
N GLN A 109 5.65 5.22 -8.92
CA GLN A 109 6.95 5.32 -9.61
C GLN A 109 7.28 4.12 -10.50
N ALA A 110 6.71 2.95 -10.21
CA ALA A 110 6.86 1.75 -11.01
C ALA A 110 5.50 1.10 -11.33
N SER A 111 5.47 0.35 -12.41
CA SER A 111 4.44 -0.63 -12.72
C SER A 111 4.98 -2.03 -12.45
N VAL A 112 4.09 -2.96 -12.14
CA VAL A 112 4.44 -4.37 -11.97
C VAL A 112 3.82 -5.13 -13.13
N THR A 113 4.60 -6.00 -13.77
CA THR A 113 4.11 -7.00 -14.71
C THR A 113 4.33 -8.38 -14.16
N TYR A 114 3.45 -9.31 -14.48
CA TYR A 114 3.51 -10.66 -13.94
C TYR A 114 3.68 -11.66 -15.06
N HIS A 115 4.54 -12.65 -14.83
CA HIS A 115 4.91 -13.69 -15.76
C HIS A 115 4.75 -15.05 -15.11
N VAL A 116 4.26 -16.04 -15.85
CA VAL A 116 4.10 -17.41 -15.37
C VAL A 116 4.64 -18.37 -16.44
N PRO A 117 5.44 -19.38 -16.05
CA PRO A 117 5.95 -20.37 -17.01
C PRO A 117 4.79 -21.16 -17.62
N ASN A 118 4.85 -21.45 -18.91
CA ASN A 118 3.80 -22.17 -19.64
C ASN A 118 3.96 -23.70 -19.64
N GLY A 119 5.02 -24.22 -19.01
CA GLY A 119 5.38 -25.64 -19.00
C GLY A 119 6.19 -26.10 -20.22
N LYS A 120 6.33 -25.26 -21.26
CA LYS A 120 7.16 -25.49 -22.47
C LYS A 120 8.48 -24.71 -22.46
N GLY A 121 8.81 -24.07 -21.34
CA GLY A 121 10.03 -23.26 -21.17
C GLY A 121 9.87 -21.77 -21.47
N GLU A 122 8.68 -21.30 -21.87
CA GLU A 122 8.41 -19.88 -22.11
C GLU A 122 7.60 -19.28 -20.96
N ASN A 123 7.81 -17.99 -20.70
CA ASN A 123 7.06 -17.24 -19.70
C ASN A 123 5.95 -16.42 -20.37
N ILE A 124 4.72 -16.63 -19.92
CA ILE A 124 3.55 -15.91 -20.39
C ILE A 124 3.26 -14.73 -19.46
N GLN A 125 3.09 -13.54 -20.04
CA GLN A 125 2.62 -12.38 -19.29
C GLN A 125 1.13 -12.50 -18.94
N LEU A 126 0.79 -12.23 -17.69
CA LEU A 126 -0.59 -12.24 -17.19
C LEU A 126 -1.03 -10.83 -16.79
N SER A 127 -2.32 -10.53 -16.99
CA SER A 127 -2.96 -9.39 -16.34
C SER A 127 -3.64 -9.82 -15.05
N PHE A 128 -3.18 -9.26 -13.95
CA PHE A 128 -4.00 -9.15 -12.76
C PHE A 128 -4.77 -7.84 -12.84
N LYS A 129 -6.08 -7.88 -12.63
CA LYS A 129 -6.80 -6.64 -12.34
C LYS A 129 -6.21 -6.08 -11.05
N PRO A 130 -5.98 -4.76 -10.95
CA PRO A 130 -5.57 -4.18 -9.69
C PRO A 130 -6.55 -4.65 -8.61
N PRO A 131 -6.10 -4.92 -7.37
CA PRO A 131 -7.02 -5.06 -6.25
C PRO A 131 -7.93 -3.85 -6.30
N ARG A 132 -9.26 -4.06 -6.17
CA ARG A 132 -10.20 -2.94 -6.14
C ARG A 132 -9.67 -1.98 -5.08
N SER A 133 -9.24 -0.78 -5.50
CA SER A 133 -8.94 0.31 -4.58
C SER A 133 -10.13 0.42 -3.64
N ASP A 134 -9.90 0.57 -2.33
CA ASP A 134 -10.97 0.71 -1.31
C ASP A 134 -12.03 1.70 -1.80
N THR A 135 -13.04 1.16 -2.47
CA THR A 135 -14.20 1.89 -2.95
C THR A 135 -15.14 1.91 -1.77
N CYS A 136 -15.73 3.08 -1.52
CA CYS A 136 -16.75 3.16 -0.49
C CYS A 136 -17.82 2.08 -0.77
N ARG A 137 -18.12 1.25 0.23
CA ARG A 137 -19.10 0.16 0.10
C ARG A 137 -20.45 0.66 -0.44
N VAL A 138 -20.84 1.87 -0.05
CA VAL A 138 -22.06 2.53 -0.51
C VAL A 138 -21.96 2.87 -2.01
N CYS A 139 -20.83 3.42 -2.46
CA CYS A 139 -20.59 3.66 -3.88
C CYS A 139 -20.63 2.36 -4.69
N ASP A 140 -20.00 1.30 -4.19
CA ASP A 140 -20.00 -0.01 -4.87
C ASP A 140 -21.40 -0.60 -4.96
N GLU A 141 -22.19 -0.54 -3.88
CA GLU A 141 -23.55 -1.06 -3.85
C GLU A 141 -24.45 -0.32 -4.85
N LEU A 142 -24.40 1.02 -4.85
CA LEU A 142 -25.18 1.85 -5.77
C LEU A 142 -24.73 1.64 -7.22
N GLN A 143 -23.43 1.55 -7.49
CA GLN A 143 -22.94 1.24 -8.83
C GLN A 143 -23.35 -0.16 -9.31
N CYS A 144 -23.38 -1.15 -8.42
CA CYS A 144 -23.92 -2.47 -8.74
C CYS A 144 -25.40 -2.38 -9.08
N LYS A 145 -26.21 -1.70 -8.25
CA LYS A 145 -27.65 -1.48 -8.49
C LYS A 145 -27.93 -0.77 -9.82
N ILE A 146 -27.13 0.24 -10.16
CA ILE A 146 -27.23 0.97 -11.45
C ILE A 146 -26.92 0.07 -12.65
N LYS A 147 -25.96 -0.85 -12.50
CA LYS A 147 -25.56 -1.77 -13.57
C LYS A 147 -26.51 -2.96 -13.71
N SER A 148 -27.16 -3.38 -12.61
CA SER A 148 -28.08 -4.51 -12.59
C SER A 148 -29.55 -4.10 -12.79
N SER A 149 -29.88 -2.81 -12.74
CA SER A 149 -31.26 -2.34 -12.91
C SER A 149 -31.75 -2.57 -14.34
N SER A 150 -32.84 -3.30 -14.49
CA SER A 150 -33.56 -3.49 -15.76
C SER A 150 -34.46 -2.29 -16.11
N SER A 151 -34.90 -1.53 -15.09
CA SER A 151 -35.73 -0.34 -15.25
C SER A 151 -34.92 0.96 -15.22
N ALA A 152 -35.22 1.87 -16.16
CA ALA A 152 -34.57 3.18 -16.27
C ALA A 152 -34.86 4.11 -15.07
N THR A 153 -36.01 3.96 -14.42
CA THR A 153 -36.42 4.78 -13.27
C THR A 153 -35.58 4.45 -12.02
N GLU A 154 -35.37 3.17 -11.73
CA GLU A 154 -34.54 2.71 -10.61
C GLU A 154 -33.06 3.07 -10.82
N SER A 155 -32.57 3.00 -12.05
CA SER A 155 -31.21 3.42 -12.40
C SER A 155 -31.01 4.91 -12.09
N THR A 156 -31.99 5.75 -12.43
CA THR A 156 -31.93 7.20 -12.20
C THR A 156 -32.00 7.55 -10.71
N ALA A 157 -32.86 6.88 -9.94
CA ALA A 157 -32.92 7.06 -8.49
C ALA A 157 -31.59 6.67 -7.81
N ASN A 158 -31.00 5.53 -8.18
CA ASN A 158 -29.72 5.08 -7.63
C ASN A 158 -28.56 6.00 -8.02
N LYS A 159 -28.59 6.61 -9.21
CA LYS A 159 -27.62 7.65 -9.62
C LYS A 159 -27.73 8.90 -8.74
N GLY A 160 -28.96 9.37 -8.45
CA GLY A 160 -29.18 10.51 -7.55
C GLY A 160 -28.67 10.23 -6.12
N LEU A 161 -28.90 9.02 -5.60
CA LEU A 161 -28.37 8.60 -4.30
C LEU A 161 -26.83 8.55 -4.29
N LEU A 162 -26.21 8.10 -5.39
CA LEU A 162 -24.76 8.04 -5.51
C LEU A 162 -24.15 9.44 -5.52
N GLU A 163 -24.74 10.36 -6.27
CA GLU A 163 -24.32 11.76 -6.33
C GLU A 163 -24.46 12.44 -4.96
N LEU A 164 -25.59 12.22 -4.27
CA LEU A 164 -25.80 12.76 -2.93
C LEU A 164 -24.74 12.25 -1.94
N HIS A 165 -24.40 10.96 -2.00
CA HIS A 165 -23.36 10.38 -1.15
C HIS A 165 -21.99 11.00 -1.42
N GLN A 166 -21.63 11.20 -2.69
CA GLN A 166 -20.37 11.85 -3.08
C GLN A 166 -20.30 13.30 -2.60
N ARG A 167 -21.37 14.08 -2.80
CA ARG A 167 -21.46 15.47 -2.30
C ARG A 167 -21.32 15.56 -0.78
N LYS A 168 -21.94 14.63 -0.04
CA LYS A 168 -21.79 14.58 1.43
C LYS A 168 -20.35 14.28 1.84
N ALA A 169 -19.67 13.36 1.15
CA ALA A 169 -18.27 13.04 1.41
C ALA A 169 -17.35 14.23 1.11
N GLU A 170 -17.57 14.94 0.00
CA GLU A 170 -16.82 16.14 -0.38
C GLU A 170 -17.00 17.26 0.66
N LYS A 171 -18.24 17.54 1.06
CA LYS A 171 -18.54 18.53 2.10
C LYS A 171 -17.87 18.18 3.43
N ALA A 172 -17.88 16.91 3.84
CA ALA A 172 -17.20 16.47 5.05
C ALA A 172 -15.67 16.68 4.97
N MET A 173 -15.06 16.40 3.81
CA MET A 173 -13.63 16.64 3.58
C MET A 173 -13.28 18.13 3.57
N GLU A 174 -14.15 18.98 3.03
CA GLU A 174 -14.00 20.42 3.06
C GLU A 174 -14.09 20.98 4.48
N THR A 175 -15.09 20.56 5.25
CA THR A 175 -15.21 20.92 6.67
C THR A 175 -13.99 20.47 7.47
N LEU A 176 -13.45 19.28 7.20
CA LEU A 176 -12.23 18.81 7.86
C LEU A 176 -11.01 19.69 7.53
N LYS A 177 -10.86 20.12 6.27
CA LYS A 177 -9.80 21.06 5.87
C LYS A 177 -9.96 22.42 6.55
N GLN A 178 -11.18 22.94 6.61
CA GLN A 178 -11.48 24.20 7.29
C GLN A 178 -11.15 24.12 8.78
N ASN A 179 -11.59 23.07 9.48
CA ASN A 179 -11.27 22.86 10.89
C ASN A 179 -9.76 22.71 11.15
N ALA A 180 -9.05 22.02 10.25
CA ALA A 180 -7.59 21.90 10.32
C ALA A 180 -6.89 23.24 10.14
N ALA A 181 -7.39 24.13 9.27
CA ALA A 181 -6.85 25.49 9.11
C ALA A 181 -7.15 26.38 10.31
N THR A 182 -8.41 26.39 10.78
CA THR A 182 -8.85 27.21 11.92
C THR A 182 -8.08 26.86 13.20
N SER A 183 -7.82 25.57 13.43
CA SER A 183 -7.05 25.12 14.61
C SER A 183 -5.56 25.48 14.58
N GLN A 184 -5.03 25.96 13.45
CA GLN A 184 -3.66 26.43 13.31
C GLN A 184 -3.51 27.94 13.53
N LEU A 185 -4.61 28.68 13.68
CA LEU A 185 -4.59 30.12 13.89
C LEU A 185 -4.19 30.47 15.35
N PRO A 186 -3.34 31.49 15.56
CA PRO A 186 -2.98 31.93 16.90
C PRO A 186 -4.21 32.48 17.63
N GLY A 187 -4.53 31.91 18.81
CA GLY A 187 -5.71 32.25 19.59
C GLY A 187 -6.94 31.37 19.34
N SER A 188 -6.84 30.32 18.51
CA SER A 188 -7.95 29.39 18.32
C SER A 188 -8.20 28.54 19.59
N ASN A 189 -9.45 28.48 20.03
CA ASN A 189 -9.89 27.63 21.14
C ASN A 189 -10.18 26.18 20.72
N ILE A 190 -9.94 25.83 19.44
CA ILE A 190 -10.32 24.55 18.84
C ILE A 190 -9.04 23.81 18.43
N SER A 191 -8.80 22.64 19.03
CA SER A 191 -7.72 21.73 18.62
C SER A 191 -8.30 20.61 17.77
N THR A 192 -7.82 20.45 16.53
CA THR A 192 -8.27 19.39 15.62
C THR A 192 -7.25 18.26 15.57
N ILE A 193 -7.68 17.04 15.88
CA ILE A 193 -6.85 15.83 15.75
C ILE A 193 -7.38 15.01 14.58
N CYS A 194 -6.65 14.97 13.47
CA CYS A 194 -6.97 14.11 12.33
C CYS A 194 -6.11 12.84 12.38
N ILE A 195 -6.74 11.68 12.48
CA ILE A 195 -6.06 10.38 12.52
C ILE A 195 -6.41 9.59 11.26
N ASP A 196 -5.41 9.36 10.40
CA ASP A 196 -5.53 8.46 9.26
C ASP A 196 -5.38 7.00 9.71
N LEU A 197 -6.52 6.30 9.83
CA LEU A 197 -6.56 4.89 10.23
C LEU A 197 -5.95 3.94 9.19
N GLN A 198 -5.79 4.35 7.93
CA GLN A 198 -5.12 3.55 6.91
C GLN A 198 -3.59 3.60 7.07
N GLN A 199 -3.03 4.67 7.65
CA GLN A 199 -1.62 4.75 8.01
C GLN A 199 -1.27 3.97 9.29
N ILE A 200 -2.25 3.74 10.17
CA ILE A 200 -2.07 2.98 11.41
C ILE A 200 -2.14 1.46 11.16
N ASN A 201 -2.79 1.03 10.07
CA ASN A 201 -2.76 -0.36 9.62
C ASN A 201 -1.44 -0.70 8.90
N THR A 202 -0.38 -0.83 9.70
CA THR A 202 0.83 -1.64 9.49
C THR A 202 0.99 -2.33 8.11
N MET A 203 1.42 -1.56 7.12
CA MET A 203 2.34 -2.09 6.10
C MET A 203 3.68 -2.37 6.80
N PRO A 204 4.37 -3.50 6.51
CA PRO A 204 5.68 -3.74 7.08
C PRO A 204 6.60 -2.54 6.79
N ARG A 205 7.27 -2.09 7.85
CA ARG A 205 8.14 -0.90 7.90
C ARG A 205 9.27 -0.90 6.85
N SER A 206 9.43 -1.99 6.10
CA SER A 206 10.32 -2.10 4.95
C SER A 206 9.90 -1.25 3.74
N TYR A 207 8.65 -0.77 3.66
CA TYR A 207 8.14 -0.08 2.47
C TYR A 207 7.98 1.44 2.59
N ILE A 208 8.14 2.04 3.78
CA ILE A 208 7.91 3.47 3.96
C ILE A 208 9.06 4.12 4.73
N ARG A 209 9.95 4.69 3.90
CA ARG A 209 10.89 5.80 4.07
C ARG A 209 12.21 5.37 3.43
N LYS A 210 12.64 6.10 2.38
CA LYS A 210 14.06 6.20 2.07
C LYS A 210 14.72 6.62 3.37
N ASN A 211 15.38 5.69 4.04
CA ASN A 211 16.11 6.01 5.25
C ASN A 211 17.22 6.96 4.81
N LEU A 212 17.07 8.26 5.09
CA LEU A 212 18.18 9.24 5.07
C LEU A 212 19.30 8.85 6.04
N ARG A 213 19.12 7.78 6.83
CA ARG A 213 20.19 7.19 7.63
C ARG A 213 21.16 6.47 6.69
N GLY A 214 22.31 7.09 6.43
CA GLY A 214 23.47 6.45 5.82
C GLY A 214 23.71 6.77 4.34
N GLN A 215 23.11 7.82 3.77
CA GLN A 215 23.39 8.28 2.39
C GLN A 215 24.10 9.65 2.32
N TRP A 216 24.52 10.20 3.45
CA TRP A 216 25.28 11.45 3.52
C TRP A 216 26.74 11.13 3.79
N SER A 217 27.65 11.83 3.10
CA SER A 217 29.09 11.73 3.34
C SER A 217 29.49 12.53 4.58
N GLU A 218 30.67 12.28 5.13
CA GLU A 218 31.21 13.08 6.25
C GLU A 218 31.47 14.53 5.80
N GLU A 219 31.80 14.74 4.53
CA GLU A 219 31.96 16.06 3.92
C GLU A 219 30.63 16.85 3.90
N ASP A 220 29.53 16.18 3.55
CA ASP A 220 28.18 16.78 3.60
C ASP A 220 27.79 17.20 5.02
N LEU A 221 28.17 16.40 6.03
CA LEU A 221 27.94 16.73 7.43
C LEU A 221 28.75 17.97 7.85
N GLN A 222 30.03 18.03 7.48
CA GLN A 222 30.90 19.14 7.82
C GLN A 222 30.46 20.44 7.14
N ASN A 223 30.10 20.39 5.86
CA ASN A 223 29.60 21.56 5.13
C ASN A 223 28.25 22.03 5.70
N ALA A 224 27.34 21.11 6.04
CA ALA A 224 26.07 21.44 6.68
C ALA A 224 26.25 22.13 8.05
N VAL A 225 27.20 21.69 8.86
CA VAL A 225 27.48 22.33 10.16
C VAL A 225 28.13 23.70 9.96
N ARG A 226 29.04 23.85 8.98
CA ARG A 226 29.66 25.14 8.64
C ARG A 226 28.61 26.18 8.23
N ASP A 227 27.63 25.77 7.42
CA ASP A 227 26.54 26.62 6.98
C ASP A 227 25.58 27.02 8.12
N ILE A 228 25.34 26.11 9.08
CA ILE A 228 24.57 26.43 10.29
C ILE A 228 25.30 27.49 11.12
N ILE A 229 26.62 27.34 11.31
CA ILE A 229 27.45 28.29 12.08
C ILE A 229 27.51 29.65 11.36
N ALA A 230 27.62 29.64 10.03
CA ALA A 230 27.64 30.85 9.19
C ALA A 230 26.26 31.54 9.10
N GLY A 231 25.19 30.91 9.61
CA GLY A 231 23.84 31.49 9.61
C GLY A 231 23.21 31.59 8.22
N THR A 232 23.68 30.80 7.24
CA THR A 232 23.21 30.88 5.84
C THR A 232 21.79 30.36 5.64
N GLY A 233 21.22 29.67 6.63
CA GLY A 233 19.83 29.21 6.59
C GLY A 233 19.39 28.50 7.87
N SER A 234 18.11 28.11 7.92
CA SER A 234 17.58 27.36 9.06
C SER A 234 18.08 25.91 9.06
N VAL A 235 18.22 25.28 10.23
CA VAL A 235 18.67 23.88 10.35
C VAL A 235 17.80 22.90 9.53
N ARG A 236 16.51 23.22 9.33
CA ARG A 236 15.60 22.40 8.49
C ARG A 236 15.87 22.55 6.99
N GLU A 237 16.31 23.72 6.56
CA GLU A 237 16.64 24.03 5.18
C GLU A 237 17.97 23.36 4.78
N ILE A 238 18.98 23.54 5.62
CA ILE A 238 20.31 22.92 5.48
C ILE A 238 20.21 21.39 5.49
N SER A 239 19.34 20.82 6.34
CA SER A 239 19.06 19.38 6.37
C SER A 239 18.53 18.83 5.04
N ARG A 240 17.78 19.63 4.27
CA ARG A 240 17.25 19.20 2.96
C ARG A 240 18.32 19.29 1.87
N ILE A 241 19.15 20.32 1.91
CA ILE A 241 20.22 20.57 0.94
C ILE A 241 21.24 19.43 1.00
N TYR A 242 21.80 19.18 2.19
CA TYR A 242 22.86 18.19 2.39
C TYR A 242 22.34 16.78 2.69
N LYS A 243 21.00 16.60 2.71
CA LYS A 243 20.34 15.31 3.02
C LYS A 243 20.78 14.69 4.37
N VAL A 244 21.30 15.51 5.29
CA VAL A 244 21.67 15.11 6.64
C VAL A 244 20.46 15.28 7.56
N PRO A 245 20.07 14.28 8.37
CA PRO A 245 18.94 14.41 9.28
C PRO A 245 19.12 15.56 10.30
N VAL A 246 18.08 16.39 10.48
CA VAL A 246 18.05 17.51 11.47
C VAL A 246 18.54 17.09 12.85
N ARG A 247 18.18 15.89 13.33
CA ARG A 247 18.62 15.39 14.66
C ARG A 247 20.14 15.18 14.74
N THR A 248 20.79 14.81 13.64
CA THR A 248 22.25 14.65 13.57
C THR A 248 22.93 16.01 13.62
N LEU A 249 22.42 16.99 12.85
CA LEU A 249 22.93 18.35 12.84
C LEU A 249 22.77 19.03 14.22
N MET A 250 21.60 18.91 14.84
CA MET A 250 21.33 19.47 16.17
C MET A 250 22.23 18.87 17.27
N ARG A 251 22.60 17.59 17.16
CA ARG A 251 23.53 16.96 18.11
C ARG A 251 24.94 17.49 17.94
N ARG A 252 25.43 17.56 16.69
CA ARG A 252 26.77 18.06 16.38
C ARG A 252 26.94 19.55 16.72
N ASN A 253 25.88 20.35 16.53
CA ASN A 253 25.85 21.76 16.88
C ASN A 253 25.83 22.03 18.40
N GLN A 254 25.61 21.00 19.23
CA GLN A 254 25.74 21.10 20.69
C GLN A 254 27.10 20.61 21.19
N GLU A 255 27.89 19.95 20.32
CA GLU A 255 29.23 19.41 20.62
C GLU A 255 30.35 20.36 20.17
N ILE A 256 30.02 21.46 19.51
CA ILE A 256 30.90 22.55 19.06
C ILE A 256 30.57 23.79 19.87
#